data_AF-A0A485KYA5-F1
#
_entry.id   AF-A0A485KYA5-F1
#
_cell.length_a   1.000
_cell.length_b   1.000
_cell.length_c   1.000
_cell.angle_alpha   90.00
_cell.angle_beta   90.00
_cell.angle_gamma   90.00
#
_symmetry.space_group_name_H-M   'P 1'
#
loop_
_entity.id
_entity.type
_entity.pdbx_description
1 polymer ?
#
loop_
_entity_poly.entity_id
_entity_poly.type
_entity_poly.pdbx_seq_one_letter_code
_entity_poly.pdbx_strand_id
1 'polypeptide(L)'
;MVAAWSENSDFVARYRELYEANAPSENVTVPTYPPEDVLKRLGKYALRWDDLHPFTKQAVLWDMGYVHPTSTELDNDNTLAQVFTKCTGNTATAGTSMGSIAVTRAEFLSTSAAETLRLCPTATVGISYARQDISSGLNLRKVTKCAAVFLTTMKSGNASMWSQDASVPLSMPDPQLFRHAFDEWRMVAIHTRSRTAVEAPWGTCPDAAFPGFLTIPCIEYDANASTAYCKPAPSATMNAWLNETKSELMGREGTIVPNATHATLVPTTKPPSGTNGAAPSPLTAVSSTSGPDIARLAVLSLALVVVSL
;
A
#
# COMPACT_ATOMS: atom_id res chain seq x y z
N MET A 1 21.23 16.14 2.41
CA MET A 1 21.01 14.86 3.12
C MET A 1 20.12 14.01 2.22
N VAL A 2 20.50 12.78 1.92
CA VAL A 2 19.65 11.87 1.14
C VAL A 2 18.61 11.29 2.11
N ALA A 3 17.32 11.30 1.74
CA ALA A 3 16.27 10.75 2.60
C ALA A 3 16.54 9.25 2.85
N ALA A 4 16.29 8.76 4.07
CA ALA A 4 16.57 7.37 4.47
C ALA A 4 15.92 6.32 3.54
N TRP A 5 14.85 6.72 2.83
CA TRP A 5 14.05 5.87 1.96
C TRP A 5 14.36 6.01 0.47
N SER A 6 15.27 6.90 0.07
CA SER A 6 15.41 7.33 -1.33
C SER A 6 15.60 6.21 -2.34
N GLU A 7 16.28 5.14 -1.94
CA GLU A 7 16.55 3.97 -2.79
C GLU A 7 16.30 2.66 -2.02
N ASN A 8 15.40 2.69 -1.05
CA ASN A 8 15.14 1.58 -0.15
C ASN A 8 13.70 1.08 -0.32
N SER A 9 13.55 -0.19 -0.68
CA SER A 9 12.23 -0.82 -0.84
C SER A 9 11.82 -1.67 0.38
N ASP A 10 12.50 -1.54 1.52
CA ASP A 10 12.10 -2.17 2.78
C ASP A 10 10.89 -1.46 3.40
N PHE A 11 9.72 -1.62 2.76
CA PHE A 11 8.49 -1.07 3.30
C PHE A 11 8.03 -1.77 4.57
N VAL A 12 8.55 -2.94 4.92
CA VAL A 12 8.27 -3.53 6.25
C VAL A 12 8.81 -2.60 7.33
N ALA A 13 10.07 -2.19 7.23
CA ALA A 13 10.65 -1.21 8.15
C ALA A 13 9.92 0.14 8.08
N ARG A 14 9.53 0.61 6.88
CA ARG A 14 8.78 1.86 6.73
C ARG A 14 7.41 1.83 7.43
N TYR A 15 6.64 0.75 7.26
CA TYR A 15 5.35 0.60 7.95
C TYR A 15 5.51 0.43 9.45
N ARG A 16 6.62 -0.19 9.91
CA ARG A 16 6.95 -0.27 11.33
C ARG A 16 7.23 1.12 11.92
N GLU A 17 8.00 1.97 11.24
CA GLU A 17 8.20 3.36 11.67
C GLU A 17 6.87 4.13 11.80
N LEU A 18 5.97 3.95 10.83
CA LEU A 18 4.65 4.59 10.84
C LEU A 18 3.78 4.08 12.00
N TYR A 19 3.83 2.78 12.28
CA TYR A 19 3.15 2.15 13.41
C TYR A 19 3.68 2.69 14.75
N GLU A 20 4.99 2.69 14.94
CA GLU A 20 5.64 3.17 16.17
C GLU A 20 5.42 4.68 16.39
N ALA A 21 5.27 5.44 15.30
CA ALA A 21 4.91 6.87 15.34
C ALA A 21 3.42 7.14 15.60
N ASN A 22 2.58 6.10 15.73
CA ASN A 22 1.11 6.22 15.77
C ASN A 22 0.55 7.05 14.61
N ALA A 23 1.10 6.84 13.41
CA ALA A 23 0.63 7.55 12.22
C ALA A 23 -0.84 7.16 11.90
N PRO A 24 -1.63 8.09 11.33
CA PRO A 24 -2.98 7.79 10.86
C PRO A 24 -2.98 6.60 9.88
N SER A 25 -3.90 5.65 10.08
CA SER A 25 -3.96 4.39 9.33
C SER A 25 -5.28 4.19 8.57
N GLU A 26 -6.16 5.19 8.60
CA GLU A 26 -7.49 5.16 7.99
C GLU A 26 -7.45 5.01 6.47
N ASN A 27 -6.35 5.47 5.84
CA ASN A 27 -6.14 5.39 4.40
C ASN A 27 -5.25 4.20 3.99
N VAL A 28 -4.91 3.30 4.91
CA VAL A 28 -4.13 2.10 4.59
C VAL A 28 -5.02 1.15 3.79
N THR A 29 -4.69 0.97 2.51
CA THR A 29 -5.42 0.05 1.64
C THR A 29 -4.98 -1.38 1.91
N VAL A 30 -5.88 -2.21 2.47
CA VAL A 30 -5.67 -3.64 2.69
C VAL A 30 -6.91 -4.43 2.28
N PRO A 31 -6.76 -5.66 1.75
CA PRO A 31 -7.88 -6.50 1.41
C PRO A 31 -8.68 -6.89 2.65
N THR A 32 -9.99 -7.00 2.47
CA THR A 32 -10.88 -7.63 3.46
C THR A 32 -10.51 -9.10 3.64
N TYR A 33 -10.18 -9.78 2.54
CA TYR A 33 -9.79 -11.19 2.53
C TYR A 33 -8.35 -11.33 2.03
N PRO A 34 -7.39 -11.68 2.90
CA PRO A 34 -6.01 -11.84 2.48
C PRO A 34 -5.83 -13.13 1.65
N PRO A 35 -4.77 -13.21 0.81
CA PRO A 35 -4.40 -14.44 0.13
C PRO A 35 -4.19 -15.63 1.09
N GLU A 36 -4.45 -16.86 0.61
CA GLU A 36 -4.39 -18.08 1.43
C GLU A 36 -2.98 -18.33 2.03
N ASP A 37 -1.93 -18.01 1.29
CA ASP A 37 -0.56 -18.18 1.77
C ASP A 37 -0.17 -17.13 2.84
N VAL A 38 -0.77 -15.94 2.81
CA VAL A 38 -0.70 -14.97 3.92
C VAL A 38 -1.31 -15.60 5.17
N LEU A 39 -2.50 -16.20 5.08
CA LEU A 39 -3.12 -16.92 6.21
C LEU A 39 -2.24 -18.06 6.71
N LYS A 40 -1.65 -18.86 5.81
CA LYS A 40 -0.71 -19.93 6.17
C LYS A 40 0.53 -19.39 6.89
N ARG A 41 1.04 -18.23 6.48
CA ARG A 41 2.17 -17.57 7.15
C ARG A 41 1.79 -17.12 8.55
N LEU A 42 0.66 -16.43 8.70
CA LEU A 42 0.18 -15.95 10.00
C LEU A 42 -0.13 -17.11 10.96
N GLY A 43 -0.65 -18.22 10.45
CA GLY A 43 -0.87 -19.44 11.23
C GLY A 43 0.39 -19.99 11.90
N LYS A 44 1.58 -19.80 11.31
CA LYS A 44 2.87 -20.18 11.95
C LYS A 44 3.16 -19.36 13.22
N TYR A 45 2.56 -18.19 13.34
CA TYR A 45 2.64 -17.31 14.50
C TYR A 45 1.41 -17.39 15.39
N ALA A 46 0.45 -18.27 15.09
CA ALA A 46 -0.86 -18.32 15.74
C ALA A 46 -1.62 -16.99 15.68
N LEU A 47 -1.45 -16.25 14.57
CA LEU A 47 -2.12 -14.98 14.31
C LEU A 47 -3.21 -15.15 13.25
N ARG A 48 -4.28 -14.37 13.37
CA ARG A 48 -5.33 -14.18 12.37
C ARG A 48 -5.11 -12.85 11.65
N TRP A 49 -5.72 -12.69 10.48
CA TRP A 49 -5.67 -11.43 9.74
C TRP A 49 -6.20 -10.25 10.57
N ASP A 50 -7.30 -10.46 11.28
CA ASP A 50 -7.96 -9.42 12.08
C ASP A 50 -7.19 -9.03 13.35
N ASP A 51 -6.20 -9.82 13.75
CA ASP A 51 -5.34 -9.50 14.88
C ASP A 51 -4.31 -8.41 14.54
N LEU A 52 -4.11 -8.14 13.24
CA LEU A 52 -3.05 -7.25 12.75
C LEU A 52 -3.54 -5.80 12.61
N HIS A 53 -2.70 -4.87 13.03
CA HIS A 53 -2.83 -3.45 12.70
C HIS A 53 -2.77 -3.24 11.17
N PRO A 54 -3.48 -2.25 10.57
CA PRO A 54 -3.43 -2.00 9.13
C PRO A 54 -2.01 -1.89 8.53
N PHE A 55 -1.08 -1.19 9.20
CA PHE A 55 0.33 -1.16 8.78
C PHE A 55 0.99 -2.53 8.77
N THR A 56 0.72 -3.38 9.77
CA THR A 56 1.25 -4.74 9.83
C THR A 56 0.65 -5.60 8.71
N LYS A 57 -0.64 -5.44 8.40
CA LYS A 57 -1.30 -6.08 7.25
C LYS A 57 -0.58 -5.73 5.94
N GLN A 58 -0.35 -4.45 5.70
CA GLN A 58 0.32 -3.98 4.50
C GLN A 58 1.80 -4.40 4.42
N ALA A 59 2.49 -4.44 5.57
CA ALA A 59 3.85 -4.94 5.66
C ALA A 59 3.96 -6.43 5.30
N VAL A 60 3.03 -7.28 5.78
CA VAL A 60 3.02 -8.71 5.43
C VAL A 60 2.76 -8.91 3.95
N LEU A 61 1.81 -8.16 3.37
CA LEU A 61 1.52 -8.20 1.94
C LEU A 61 2.76 -7.83 1.13
N TRP A 62 3.39 -6.70 1.45
CA TRP A 62 4.62 -6.27 0.80
C TRP A 62 5.74 -7.31 0.93
N ASP A 63 5.99 -7.83 2.14
CA ASP A 63 7.05 -8.82 2.40
C ASP A 63 6.85 -10.11 1.60
N MET A 64 5.59 -10.49 1.35
CA MET A 64 5.22 -11.66 0.54
C MET A 64 5.10 -11.35 -0.96
N GLY A 65 5.30 -10.10 -1.36
CA GLY A 65 5.23 -9.66 -2.76
C GLY A 65 3.81 -9.46 -3.29
N TYR A 66 2.83 -9.20 -2.43
CA TYR A 66 1.48 -8.86 -2.86
C TYR A 66 1.34 -7.35 -3.06
N VAL A 67 0.96 -6.95 -4.28
CA VAL A 67 0.80 -5.56 -4.70
C VAL A 67 -0.50 -5.41 -5.49
N HIS A 68 -1.16 -4.26 -5.35
CA HIS A 68 -2.43 -4.03 -6.05
C HIS A 68 -2.20 -3.70 -7.53
N PRO A 69 -2.81 -4.41 -8.48
CA PRO A 69 -2.79 -4.01 -9.88
C PRO A 69 -3.76 -2.85 -10.12
N THR A 70 -3.33 -1.84 -10.88
CA THR A 70 -4.18 -0.70 -11.23
C THR A 70 -5.18 -1.02 -12.33
N SER A 71 -6.11 -1.94 -12.14
CA SER A 71 -7.08 -2.30 -13.20
C SER A 71 -8.32 -1.42 -13.17
N THR A 72 -8.79 -0.92 -14.32
CA THR A 72 -10.08 -0.21 -14.40
C THR A 72 -11.29 -1.08 -14.05
N GLU A 73 -11.14 -2.40 -14.12
CA GLU A 73 -12.18 -3.38 -13.80
C GLU A 73 -11.99 -4.02 -12.40
N LEU A 74 -10.78 -3.89 -11.82
CA LEU A 74 -10.39 -4.52 -10.55
C LEU A 74 -9.83 -3.51 -9.54
N ASP A 75 -10.16 -2.22 -9.66
CA ASP A 75 -9.81 -1.17 -8.69
C ASP A 75 -10.67 -1.34 -7.43
N ASN A 76 -10.55 -2.51 -6.80
CA ASN A 76 -11.09 -2.83 -5.50
C ASN A 76 -9.95 -3.30 -4.60
N ASP A 77 -10.07 -3.01 -3.31
CA ASP A 77 -9.02 -3.27 -2.32
C ASP A 77 -8.77 -4.77 -2.10
N ASN A 78 -9.54 -5.66 -2.73
CA ASN A 78 -9.39 -7.11 -2.58
C ASN A 78 -8.52 -7.74 -3.68
N THR A 79 -8.21 -7.01 -4.75
CA THR A 79 -7.42 -7.57 -5.86
C THR A 79 -5.94 -7.33 -5.62
N LEU A 80 -5.18 -8.43 -5.51
CA LEU A 80 -3.74 -8.44 -5.34
C LEU A 80 -3.08 -9.29 -6.43
N ALA A 81 -1.92 -8.83 -6.90
CA ALA A 81 -1.07 -9.56 -7.82
C ALA A 81 0.25 -9.94 -7.13
N GLN A 82 0.78 -11.10 -7.49
CA GLN A 82 2.08 -11.56 -7.02
C GLN A 82 3.20 -10.87 -7.80
N VAL A 83 4.10 -10.24 -7.07
CA VAL A 83 5.42 -9.81 -7.49
C VAL A 83 6.41 -10.90 -7.11
N PHE A 84 7.26 -11.24 -8.05
CA PHE A 84 8.35 -12.20 -7.91
C PHE A 84 9.68 -11.45 -7.88
N THR A 85 10.67 -12.04 -7.23
CA THR A 85 12.02 -11.50 -7.08
C THR A 85 13.04 -12.48 -7.63
N LYS A 86 14.26 -12.03 -7.91
CA LYS A 86 15.33 -12.91 -8.41
C LYS A 86 15.50 -14.11 -7.48
N CYS A 87 15.42 -15.32 -8.04
CA CYS A 87 15.66 -16.55 -7.28
C CYS A 87 17.05 -16.52 -6.63
N THR A 88 17.15 -17.09 -5.44
CA THR A 88 18.40 -17.24 -4.68
C THR A 88 18.78 -18.72 -4.58
N GLY A 89 20.09 -18.97 -4.59
CA GLY A 89 20.64 -20.32 -4.50
C GLY A 89 20.38 -21.21 -5.71
N ASN A 90 20.92 -22.43 -5.66
CA ASN A 90 20.85 -23.38 -6.78
C ASN A 90 19.49 -24.07 -6.91
N THR A 91 18.60 -23.91 -5.93
CA THR A 91 17.32 -24.65 -5.87
C THR A 91 16.13 -23.88 -6.43
N ALA A 92 16.26 -22.59 -6.76
CA ALA A 92 15.20 -21.76 -7.34
C ALA A 92 13.84 -21.86 -6.62
N THR A 93 13.85 -22.00 -5.29
CA THR A 93 12.63 -22.14 -4.48
C THR A 93 12.23 -20.86 -3.75
N ALA A 94 13.16 -19.91 -3.59
CA ALA A 94 12.93 -18.65 -2.90
C ALA A 94 13.67 -17.51 -3.59
N GLY A 95 13.00 -16.37 -3.72
CA GLY A 95 13.57 -15.15 -4.27
C GLY A 95 14.27 -14.31 -3.21
N THR A 96 14.93 -13.23 -3.61
CA THR A 96 15.39 -12.19 -2.69
C THR A 96 14.21 -11.54 -1.97
N SER A 97 14.46 -10.81 -0.89
CA SER A 97 13.42 -10.05 -0.20
C SER A 97 12.85 -8.95 -1.09
N MET A 98 11.57 -8.59 -0.88
CA MET A 98 10.98 -7.37 -1.45
C MET A 98 11.67 -6.10 -0.94
N GLY A 99 12.39 -6.17 0.18
CA GLY A 99 13.23 -5.08 0.68
C GLY A 99 14.46 -4.75 -0.20
N SER A 100 14.80 -5.59 -1.18
CA SER A 100 16.02 -5.44 -2.00
C SER A 100 15.75 -5.19 -3.48
N ILE A 101 14.52 -4.87 -3.88
CA ILE A 101 14.15 -4.75 -5.29
C ILE A 101 14.34 -3.34 -5.86
N ALA A 102 14.54 -2.33 -5.00
CA ALA A 102 14.87 -0.99 -5.46
C ALA A 102 16.08 -1.00 -6.40
N VAL A 103 15.93 -0.30 -7.52
CA VAL A 103 17.05 0.01 -8.43
C VAL A 103 17.66 1.31 -7.95
N THR A 104 18.96 1.29 -7.66
CA THR A 104 19.71 2.48 -7.25
C THR A 104 19.92 3.42 -8.44
N ARG A 105 20.20 4.70 -8.18
CA ARG A 105 20.57 5.68 -9.22
C ARG A 105 21.78 5.23 -10.01
N ALA A 106 22.76 4.62 -9.34
CA ALA A 106 23.96 4.10 -10.00
C ALA A 106 23.64 2.94 -10.95
N GLU A 107 22.76 2.03 -10.55
CA GLU A 107 22.27 0.95 -11.42
C GLU A 107 21.47 1.50 -12.60
N PHE A 108 20.55 2.44 -12.37
CA PHE A 108 19.79 3.08 -13.45
C PHE A 108 20.74 3.68 -14.52
N LEU A 109 21.72 4.48 -14.09
CA LEU A 109 22.67 5.14 -14.98
C LEU A 109 23.65 4.18 -15.66
N SER A 110 23.82 2.95 -15.16
CA SER A 110 24.71 1.95 -15.77
C SER A 110 24.06 1.23 -16.96
N THR A 111 22.74 1.37 -17.16
CA THR A 111 22.01 0.62 -18.19
C THR A 111 22.32 1.06 -19.62
N SER A 112 22.61 2.35 -19.84
CA SER A 112 23.05 2.95 -21.11
C SER A 112 23.45 4.43 -20.92
N ALA A 113 24.36 4.94 -21.75
CA ALA A 113 24.74 6.37 -21.76
C ALA A 113 23.61 7.30 -22.24
N ALA A 114 22.58 6.75 -22.91
CA ALA A 114 21.41 7.50 -23.33
C ALA A 114 20.36 7.68 -22.22
N GLU A 115 20.55 7.02 -21.07
CA GLU A 115 19.62 7.04 -19.95
C GLU A 115 19.93 8.26 -19.09
N THR A 116 18.93 9.11 -18.88
CA THR A 116 19.11 10.38 -18.18
C THR A 116 18.13 10.54 -17.03
N LEU A 117 18.52 11.41 -16.10
CA LEU A 117 17.80 11.70 -14.87
C LEU A 117 17.35 13.15 -14.84
N ARG A 118 16.18 13.37 -14.25
CA ARG A 118 15.68 14.68 -13.87
C ARG A 118 15.78 14.82 -12.36
N LEU A 119 16.45 15.88 -11.91
CA LEU A 119 16.43 16.26 -10.51
C LEU A 119 15.17 17.06 -10.23
N CYS A 120 14.34 16.54 -9.34
CA CYS A 120 13.09 17.14 -8.94
C CYS A 120 13.22 17.81 -7.57
N PRO A 121 12.69 19.02 -7.40
CA PRO A 121 12.73 19.72 -6.13
C PRO A 121 11.83 19.05 -5.09
N THR A 122 12.18 19.22 -3.82
CA THR A 122 11.28 18.99 -2.70
C THR A 122 10.90 20.33 -2.06
N ALA A 123 9.94 20.34 -1.14
CA ALA A 123 9.58 21.54 -0.37
C ALA A 123 10.76 22.08 0.46
N THR A 124 11.75 21.23 0.75
CA THR A 124 12.95 21.65 1.46
C THR A 124 13.97 22.22 0.49
N VAL A 125 14.31 23.50 0.67
CA VAL A 125 15.28 24.21 -0.18
C VAL A 125 16.62 23.46 -0.22
N GLY A 126 17.15 23.28 -1.42
CA GLY A 126 18.43 22.61 -1.65
C GLY A 126 18.37 21.08 -1.60
N ILE A 127 17.20 20.49 -1.38
CA ILE A 127 16.99 19.04 -1.43
C ILE A 127 16.23 18.67 -2.70
N SER A 128 16.82 17.77 -3.48
CA SER A 128 16.24 17.22 -4.70
C SER A 128 16.36 15.70 -4.72
N TYR A 129 15.52 15.06 -5.52
CA TYR A 129 15.55 13.61 -5.76
C TYR A 129 15.54 13.33 -7.26
N ALA A 130 16.03 12.17 -7.66
CA ALA A 130 16.11 11.80 -9.06
C ALA A 130 14.84 11.05 -9.51
N ARG A 131 14.30 11.46 -10.65
CA ARG A 131 13.33 10.69 -11.46
C ARG A 131 13.96 10.37 -12.81
N GLN A 132 13.49 9.31 -13.44
CA GLN A 132 13.79 9.01 -14.84
C GLN A 132 13.38 10.19 -15.74
N ASP A 133 14.28 10.63 -16.63
CA ASP A 133 14.00 11.63 -17.66
C ASP A 133 13.95 11.01 -19.05
N ILE A 134 15.03 10.38 -19.53
CA ILE A 134 15.05 9.57 -20.76
C ILE A 134 15.38 8.13 -20.38
N SER A 135 14.55 7.18 -20.83
CA SER A 135 14.82 5.77 -20.63
C SER A 135 14.07 4.87 -21.61
N SER A 136 14.67 3.71 -21.89
CA SER A 136 14.03 2.59 -22.57
C SER A 136 13.80 1.44 -21.59
N GLY A 137 12.61 0.83 -21.65
CA GLY A 137 12.35 -0.40 -20.91
C GLY A 137 13.35 -1.51 -21.24
N LEU A 138 13.89 -1.56 -22.46
CA LEU A 138 14.94 -2.53 -22.83
C LEU A 138 16.22 -2.37 -22.01
N ASN A 139 16.59 -1.13 -21.66
CA ASN A 139 17.75 -0.84 -20.82
C ASN A 139 17.43 -1.10 -19.35
N LEU A 140 16.28 -0.62 -18.88
CA LEU A 140 15.88 -0.73 -17.48
C LEU A 140 15.71 -2.19 -17.03
N ARG A 141 15.29 -3.09 -17.93
CA ARG A 141 15.24 -4.55 -17.70
C ARG A 141 16.57 -5.15 -17.24
N LYS A 142 17.72 -4.58 -17.66
CA LYS A 142 19.06 -5.10 -17.34
C LYS A 142 19.39 -5.04 -15.84
N VAL A 143 18.81 -4.08 -15.12
CA VAL A 143 19.07 -3.83 -13.69
C VAL A 143 17.86 -4.08 -12.81
N THR A 144 16.72 -4.40 -13.42
CA THR A 144 15.47 -4.70 -12.73
C THR A 144 15.58 -5.99 -11.90
N LYS A 145 15.05 -5.95 -10.67
CA LYS A 145 15.20 -7.01 -9.65
C LYS A 145 13.91 -7.77 -9.34
N CYS A 146 12.77 -7.33 -9.89
CA CYS A 146 11.47 -7.95 -9.72
C CYS A 146 10.80 -8.28 -11.05
N ALA A 147 9.80 -9.16 -11.00
CA ALA A 147 8.91 -9.50 -12.10
C ALA A 147 7.47 -9.49 -11.60
N ALA A 148 6.52 -9.04 -12.42
CA ALA A 148 5.10 -9.03 -12.08
C ALA A 148 4.24 -9.30 -13.30
N VAL A 149 3.01 -9.72 -13.07
CA VAL A 149 2.04 -9.95 -14.17
C VAL A 149 1.84 -8.66 -14.98
N PHE A 150 1.83 -8.79 -16.30
CA PHE A 150 1.42 -7.72 -17.20
C PHE A 150 -0.04 -7.95 -17.63
N LEU A 151 -0.93 -7.07 -17.21
CA LEU A 151 -2.35 -7.09 -17.55
C LEU A 151 -2.65 -5.88 -18.43
N THR A 152 -3.26 -6.10 -19.59
CA THR A 152 -3.65 -5.01 -20.51
C THR A 152 -4.68 -4.05 -19.91
N THR A 153 -5.44 -4.53 -18.92
CA THR A 153 -6.43 -3.76 -18.15
C THR A 153 -5.81 -2.84 -17.09
N MET A 154 -4.51 -2.98 -16.78
CA MET A 154 -3.85 -2.03 -15.87
C MET A 154 -3.80 -0.62 -16.48
N LYS A 155 -3.82 0.41 -15.62
CA LYS A 155 -3.61 1.81 -16.01
C LYS A 155 -2.25 1.89 -16.71
N SER A 156 -2.27 2.38 -17.94
CA SER A 156 -1.04 2.62 -18.70
C SER A 156 -0.35 3.84 -18.11
N GLY A 157 0.91 3.67 -17.69
CA GLY A 157 1.72 4.75 -17.21
C GLY A 157 2.30 5.55 -18.37
N ASN A 158 1.79 6.75 -18.63
CA ASN A 158 2.61 7.81 -19.23
C ASN A 158 3.53 8.42 -18.16
N ALA A 159 4.05 7.58 -17.27
CA ALA A 159 4.66 7.94 -16.01
C ALA A 159 6.11 7.46 -15.97
N SER A 160 6.84 7.89 -14.96
CA SER A 160 8.16 7.34 -14.68
C SER A 160 8.07 5.83 -14.37
N MET A 161 9.04 5.03 -14.82
CA MET A 161 9.24 3.63 -14.40
C MET A 161 10.27 3.50 -13.27
N TRP A 162 11.02 4.57 -13.01
CA TRP A 162 12.06 4.61 -11.99
C TRP A 162 12.13 6.00 -11.34
N SER A 163 12.09 6.04 -10.02
CA SER A 163 12.40 7.26 -9.28
C SER A 163 12.86 6.94 -7.87
N GLN A 164 13.67 7.84 -7.31
CA GLN A 164 14.00 7.84 -5.90
C GLN A 164 12.77 8.25 -5.06
N ASP A 165 12.69 7.71 -3.85
CA ASP A 165 11.73 8.19 -2.86
C ASP A 165 12.13 9.59 -2.36
N ALA A 166 11.16 10.49 -2.33
CA ALA A 166 11.27 11.79 -1.69
C ALA A 166 10.04 12.12 -0.84
N SER A 167 9.25 11.10 -0.52
CA SER A 167 8.01 11.21 0.22
C SER A 167 8.22 11.88 1.58
N VAL A 168 7.22 12.64 2.00
CA VAL A 168 7.28 13.46 3.21
C VAL A 168 7.26 12.60 4.49
N PRO A 169 7.70 13.11 5.64
CA PRO A 169 7.53 12.39 6.91
C PRO A 169 6.08 11.96 7.11
N LEU A 170 5.89 10.74 7.62
CA LEU A 170 4.59 10.10 7.85
C LEU A 170 3.75 9.78 6.60
N SER A 171 4.23 10.06 5.38
CA SER A 171 3.54 9.55 4.20
C SER A 171 3.67 8.04 4.12
N MET A 172 2.53 7.40 3.94
CA MET A 172 2.43 5.96 3.79
C MET A 172 2.64 5.56 2.32
N PRO A 173 3.59 4.65 2.03
CA PRO A 173 3.65 4.02 0.73
C PRO A 173 2.37 3.23 0.43
N ASP A 174 1.79 3.35 -0.77
CA ASP A 174 0.69 2.50 -1.25
C ASP A 174 1.09 1.85 -2.58
N PRO A 175 1.77 0.68 -2.53
CA PRO A 175 2.30 0.00 -3.70
C PRO A 175 1.21 -0.44 -4.68
N GLN A 176 1.35 0.00 -5.93
CA GLN A 176 0.44 -0.27 -7.04
C GLN A 176 1.21 -0.64 -8.31
N LEU A 177 0.76 -1.66 -9.04
CA LEU A 177 1.34 -2.05 -10.33
C LEU A 177 0.74 -1.22 -11.46
N PHE A 178 1.60 -0.61 -12.25
CA PHE A 178 1.28 0.08 -13.49
C PHE A 178 1.92 -0.64 -14.67
N ARG A 179 1.22 -0.67 -15.81
CA ARG A 179 1.79 -1.18 -17.06
C ARG A 179 2.50 -0.05 -17.80
N HIS A 180 3.65 -0.36 -18.38
CA HIS A 180 4.40 0.54 -19.26
C HIS A 180 4.68 -0.22 -20.55
N ALA A 181 4.14 0.22 -21.67
CA ALA A 181 4.27 -0.49 -22.93
C ALA A 181 4.46 0.47 -24.09
N PHE A 182 5.42 0.12 -24.94
CA PHE A 182 5.72 0.74 -26.23
C PHE A 182 5.86 -0.38 -27.27
N ASP A 183 5.90 -0.04 -28.55
CA ASP A 183 5.86 -1.02 -29.64
C ASP A 183 6.92 -2.13 -29.51
N GLU A 184 8.10 -1.81 -28.98
CA GLU A 184 9.25 -2.72 -28.90
C GLU A 184 9.42 -3.39 -27.52
N TRP A 185 8.73 -2.92 -26.48
CA TRP A 185 8.96 -3.41 -25.12
C TRP A 185 7.79 -3.20 -24.16
N ARG A 186 7.77 -4.04 -23.13
CA ARG A 186 6.77 -4.02 -22.04
C ARG A 186 7.44 -4.09 -20.69
N MET A 187 6.96 -3.32 -19.74
CA MET A 187 7.44 -3.28 -18.37
C MET A 187 6.25 -3.16 -17.44
N VAL A 188 6.49 -3.57 -16.19
CA VAL A 188 5.60 -3.26 -15.09
C VAL A 188 6.39 -2.35 -14.15
N ALA A 189 5.74 -1.44 -13.45
CA ALA A 189 6.38 -0.67 -12.40
C ALA A 189 5.51 -0.68 -11.15
N ILE A 190 6.13 -0.77 -9.98
CA ILE A 190 5.48 -0.55 -8.70
C ILE A 190 5.62 0.94 -8.37
N HIS A 191 4.49 1.64 -8.35
CA HIS A 191 4.41 3.03 -7.91
C HIS A 191 3.88 3.02 -6.47
N THR A 192 4.51 3.73 -5.55
CA THR A 192 4.23 3.56 -4.11
C THR A 192 3.53 4.77 -3.50
N ARG A 193 2.77 5.50 -4.31
CA ARG A 193 2.04 6.71 -3.94
C ARG A 193 0.60 6.42 -3.56
N SER A 194 -0.06 7.36 -2.89
CA SER A 194 -1.51 7.30 -2.64
C SER A 194 -2.32 7.11 -3.93
N ARG A 195 -3.34 6.23 -3.89
CA ARG A 195 -4.29 5.98 -4.99
C ARG A 195 -5.01 7.20 -5.51
N THR A 196 -5.24 8.17 -4.63
CA THR A 196 -5.98 9.39 -4.99
C THR A 196 -5.09 10.45 -5.65
N ALA A 197 -3.77 10.28 -5.60
CA ALA A 197 -2.85 11.21 -6.24
C ALA A 197 -2.88 11.03 -7.77
N VAL A 198 -2.55 12.08 -8.52
CA VAL A 198 -2.28 12.00 -9.96
C VAL A 198 -0.81 11.71 -10.19
N GLU A 199 -0.47 10.76 -11.07
CA GLU A 199 0.92 10.40 -11.32
C GLU A 199 1.56 11.47 -12.18
N ALA A 200 2.75 11.93 -11.80
CA ALA A 200 3.46 12.89 -12.62
C ALA A 200 3.94 12.21 -13.91
N PRO A 201 3.69 12.83 -15.08
CA PRO A 201 4.12 12.26 -16.35
C PRO A 201 5.62 11.94 -16.40
N TRP A 202 5.98 11.02 -17.28
CA TRP A 202 7.36 10.75 -17.65
C TRP A 202 8.08 12.04 -18.05
N GLY A 203 9.35 12.20 -17.64
CA GLY A 203 10.14 13.40 -17.92
C GLY A 203 9.70 14.65 -17.15
N THR A 204 8.83 14.52 -16.15
CA THR A 204 8.34 15.65 -15.34
C THR A 204 8.55 15.44 -13.84
N CYS A 205 8.44 16.54 -13.10
CA CYS A 205 8.47 16.53 -11.65
C CYS A 205 7.06 16.71 -11.07
N PRO A 206 6.67 15.92 -10.05
CA PRO A 206 5.58 16.25 -9.14
C PRO A 206 5.73 17.63 -8.51
N ASP A 207 4.63 18.10 -7.91
CA ASP A 207 4.65 19.28 -7.05
C ASP A 207 5.70 19.12 -5.93
N ALA A 208 6.52 20.14 -5.71
CA ALA A 208 7.55 20.12 -4.67
C ALA A 208 6.96 19.93 -3.26
N ALA A 209 5.72 20.37 -3.01
CA ALA A 209 5.01 20.18 -1.75
C ALA A 209 4.58 18.72 -1.52
N PHE A 210 4.38 17.98 -2.60
CA PHE A 210 4.03 16.56 -2.60
C PHE A 210 5.03 15.78 -3.46
N PRO A 211 6.29 15.73 -3.02
CA PRO A 211 7.35 15.07 -3.77
C PRO A 211 7.00 13.61 -4.03
N GLY A 212 7.58 13.07 -5.10
CA GLY A 212 7.31 11.72 -5.57
C GLY A 212 7.72 10.63 -4.58
N PHE A 213 7.06 9.49 -4.71
CA PHE A 213 7.40 8.26 -4.00
C PHE A 213 8.31 7.39 -4.84
N LEU A 214 8.91 6.38 -4.22
CA LEU A 214 9.72 5.37 -4.91
C LEU A 214 8.94 4.76 -6.09
N THR A 215 9.57 4.67 -7.26
CA THR A 215 9.04 3.89 -8.38
C THR A 215 10.02 2.78 -8.72
N ILE A 216 9.56 1.54 -8.64
CA ILE A 216 10.40 0.34 -8.78
C ILE A 216 10.06 -0.34 -10.11
N PRO A 217 10.98 -0.41 -11.07
CA PRO A 217 10.73 -1.15 -12.29
C PRO A 217 10.73 -2.65 -12.02
N CYS A 218 9.79 -3.37 -12.64
CA CYS A 218 9.71 -4.82 -12.71
C CYS A 218 9.60 -5.27 -14.17
N ILE A 219 10.10 -6.46 -14.48
CA ILE A 219 9.86 -7.06 -15.79
C ILE A 219 8.46 -7.69 -15.84
N GLU A 220 7.96 -7.96 -17.05
CA GLU A 220 6.82 -8.85 -17.23
C GLU A 220 7.20 -10.27 -16.78
N TYR A 221 6.41 -10.83 -15.87
CA TYR A 221 6.55 -12.20 -15.42
C TYR A 221 5.87 -13.15 -16.40
N ASP A 222 6.66 -14.00 -17.04
CA ASP A 222 6.19 -15.12 -17.85
C ASP A 222 6.47 -16.44 -17.12
N ALA A 223 5.41 -17.03 -16.57
CA ALA A 223 5.48 -18.28 -15.82
C ALA A 223 5.92 -19.48 -16.68
N ASN A 224 5.73 -19.41 -18.01
CA ASN A 224 6.09 -20.49 -18.93
C ASN A 224 7.55 -20.38 -19.38
N ALA A 225 8.13 -19.17 -19.36
CA ALA A 225 9.47 -18.93 -19.88
C ALA A 225 10.54 -18.69 -18.80
N SER A 226 10.17 -18.29 -17.59
CA SER A 226 11.15 -17.79 -16.62
C SER A 226 11.25 -18.61 -15.33
N THR A 227 12.35 -19.36 -15.20
CA THR A 227 12.81 -19.99 -13.95
C THR A 227 13.66 -19.06 -13.07
N ALA A 228 13.89 -17.81 -13.51
CA ALA A 228 14.79 -16.86 -12.85
C ALA A 228 14.15 -16.04 -11.72
N TYR A 229 12.81 -16.13 -11.56
CA TYR A 229 12.07 -15.37 -10.55
C TYR A 229 11.22 -16.29 -9.68
N CYS A 230 11.24 -16.01 -8.39
CA CYS A 230 10.68 -16.82 -7.32
C CYS A 230 9.80 -15.95 -6.42
N LYS A 231 8.93 -16.57 -5.62
CA LYS A 231 8.24 -15.84 -4.54
C LYS A 231 9.28 -15.25 -3.58
N PRO A 232 9.09 -14.02 -3.08
CA PRO A 232 10.06 -13.38 -2.20
C PRO A 232 10.32 -14.19 -0.93
N ALA A 233 11.57 -14.19 -0.47
CA ALA A 233 11.89 -14.74 0.85
C ALA A 233 11.35 -13.82 1.96
N PRO A 234 10.75 -14.40 3.02
CA PRO A 234 10.35 -13.65 4.22
C PRO A 234 11.50 -12.84 4.82
N SER A 235 11.28 -11.55 5.14
CA SER A 235 12.30 -10.76 5.85
C SER A 235 12.38 -11.10 7.34
N ALA A 236 13.57 -10.92 7.90
CA ALA A 236 13.78 -11.03 9.34
C ALA A 236 12.96 -9.99 10.13
N THR A 237 12.87 -8.75 9.61
CA THR A 237 12.10 -7.66 10.20
C THR A 237 10.62 -8.01 10.33
N MET A 238 10.00 -8.56 9.28
CA MET A 238 8.59 -8.96 9.33
C MET A 238 8.37 -10.12 10.30
N ASN A 239 9.27 -11.10 10.31
CA ASN A 239 9.18 -12.24 11.24
C ASN A 239 9.30 -11.80 12.71
N ALA A 240 10.18 -10.84 13.01
CA ALA A 240 10.30 -10.26 14.35
C ALA A 240 9.01 -9.54 14.74
N TRP A 241 8.45 -8.70 13.86
CA TRP A 241 7.24 -7.94 14.15
C TRP A 241 6.00 -8.84 14.34
N LEU A 242 5.88 -9.94 13.61
CA LEU A 242 4.82 -10.94 13.85
C LEU A 242 4.97 -11.63 15.22
N ASN A 243 6.20 -11.95 15.64
CA ASN A 243 6.43 -12.51 16.98
C ASN A 243 6.12 -11.50 18.10
N GLU A 244 6.46 -10.23 17.91
CA GLU A 244 6.10 -9.15 18.84
C GLU A 244 4.58 -9.02 18.95
N THR A 245 3.87 -8.96 17.81
CA THR A 245 2.40 -8.89 17.76
C THR A 245 1.74 -10.06 18.50
N LYS A 246 2.24 -11.28 18.28
CA LYS A 246 1.79 -12.47 19.03
C LYS A 246 1.95 -12.29 20.54
N SER A 247 3.11 -11.78 20.96
CA SER A 247 3.44 -11.62 22.39
C SER A 247 2.54 -10.58 23.05
N GLU A 248 2.22 -9.50 22.34
CA GLU A 248 1.29 -8.46 22.80
C GLU A 248 -0.14 -9.00 22.98
N LEU A 249 -0.63 -9.83 22.06
CA LEU A 249 -1.96 -10.45 22.18
C LEU A 249 -2.05 -11.40 23.37
N MET A 250 -1.03 -12.26 23.55
CA MET A 250 -0.97 -13.18 24.70
C MET A 250 -0.91 -12.42 26.04
N GLY A 251 -0.21 -11.29 26.09
CA GLY A 251 -0.18 -10.42 27.26
C GLY A 251 -1.55 -9.80 27.60
N ARG A 252 -2.32 -9.43 26.57
CA ARG A 252 -3.69 -8.92 26.74
C ARG A 252 -4.66 -9.98 27.26
N GLU A 253 -4.58 -11.21 26.73
CA GLU A 253 -5.42 -12.33 27.19
C GLU A 253 -5.08 -12.79 28.62
N GLY A 254 -3.80 -12.72 29.02
CA GLY A 254 -3.34 -13.05 30.37
C GLY A 254 -3.76 -12.07 31.47
N THR A 255 -4.37 -10.92 31.12
CA THR A 255 -4.79 -9.88 32.09
C THR A 255 -6.26 -10.01 32.51
N ILE A 256 -6.97 -11.07 32.13
CA ILE A 256 -8.30 -11.37 32.70
C ILE A 256 -8.10 -11.95 34.10
N VAL A 257 -8.05 -11.08 35.11
CA VAL A 257 -8.18 -11.47 36.52
C VAL A 257 -9.62 -11.97 36.75
N PRO A 258 -9.84 -13.20 37.23
CA PRO A 258 -11.17 -13.60 37.66
C PRO A 258 -11.46 -12.86 38.97
N ASN A 259 -12.22 -11.78 38.91
CA ASN A 259 -12.75 -11.16 40.12
C ASN A 259 -13.89 -12.04 40.65
N ALA A 260 -13.52 -13.06 41.42
CA ALA A 260 -14.44 -13.78 42.28
C ALA A 260 -14.67 -12.97 43.56
N THR A 261 -15.91 -13.02 44.03
CA THR A 261 -16.45 -12.61 45.32
C THR A 261 -16.83 -11.13 45.47
N HIS A 262 -18.13 -10.87 45.35
CA HIS A 262 -18.81 -10.10 46.40
C HIS A 262 -20.23 -10.63 46.65
N ALA A 263 -20.33 -11.36 47.76
CA ALA A 263 -21.45 -11.53 48.68
C ALA A 263 -22.90 -11.52 48.16
N THR A 264 -23.51 -12.70 48.26
CA THR A 264 -24.94 -12.92 48.50
C THR A 264 -25.42 -12.07 49.69
N LEU A 265 -26.42 -11.21 49.48
CA LEU A 265 -27.25 -10.67 50.55
C LEU A 265 -28.71 -11.12 50.34
N VAL A 266 -29.22 -11.77 51.38
CA VAL A 266 -30.58 -12.27 51.58
C VAL A 266 -31.57 -11.10 51.67
N PRO A 267 -32.76 -11.14 51.04
CA PRO A 267 -33.81 -10.17 51.31
C PRO A 267 -34.73 -10.66 52.43
N THR A 268 -34.81 -9.89 53.51
CA THR A 268 -35.85 -10.03 54.56
C THR A 268 -36.84 -8.87 54.49
N THR A 269 -38.10 -9.24 54.27
CA THR A 269 -39.36 -8.66 54.80
C THR A 269 -39.78 -7.20 54.51
N LYS A 270 -41.07 -7.07 54.15
CA LYS A 270 -41.96 -5.92 53.87
C LYS A 270 -43.08 -5.87 54.95
N PRO A 271 -44.00 -4.86 55.13
CA PRO A 271 -44.05 -3.37 55.06
C PRO A 271 -44.66 -2.77 56.39
N PRO A 272 -45.40 -1.61 56.55
CA PRO A 272 -46.52 -0.99 55.76
C PRO A 272 -46.35 0.54 55.43
N SER A 273 -46.77 1.05 54.27
CA SER A 273 -48.06 1.71 53.90
C SER A 273 -48.06 3.25 53.94
N GLY A 274 -48.64 3.86 52.88
CA GLY A 274 -49.05 5.27 52.76
C GLY A 274 -48.90 5.79 51.32
N THR A 275 -49.78 5.45 50.37
CA THR A 275 -51.00 6.17 49.89
C THR A 275 -50.83 7.61 49.35
N ASN A 276 -51.41 7.80 48.15
CA ASN A 276 -51.74 9.02 47.39
C ASN A 276 -50.63 9.47 46.41
N GLY A 277 -50.85 9.71 45.12
CA GLY A 277 -52.04 9.75 44.27
C GLY A 277 -51.70 10.50 42.97
N ALA A 278 -52.49 10.29 41.91
CA ALA A 278 -52.59 11.04 40.65
C ALA A 278 -51.57 10.80 39.50
N ALA A 279 -52.12 10.27 38.40
CA ALA A 279 -51.71 10.51 36.99
C ALA A 279 -52.77 11.49 36.36
N PRO A 280 -52.76 11.88 35.06
CA PRO A 280 -51.79 11.65 33.97
C PRO A 280 -51.47 12.88 33.04
N SER A 281 -50.38 12.78 32.25
CA SER A 281 -50.17 13.22 30.82
C SER A 281 -50.37 14.71 30.40
N PRO A 282 -50.11 15.16 29.13
CA PRO A 282 -49.39 14.55 27.97
C PRO A 282 -48.45 15.50 27.14
N LEU A 283 -47.75 14.93 26.13
CA LEU A 283 -47.37 15.47 24.78
C LEU A 283 -46.35 16.65 24.75
N THR A 284 -45.39 16.74 23.83
CA THR A 284 -45.49 16.72 22.36
C THR A 284 -44.16 16.36 21.69
N ALA A 285 -44.24 15.56 20.64
CA ALA A 285 -43.24 15.47 19.58
C ALA A 285 -43.39 16.63 18.59
N VAL A 286 -42.28 17.08 18.00
CA VAL A 286 -42.29 17.84 16.74
C VAL A 286 -41.27 17.20 15.80
N SER A 287 -41.80 16.63 14.72
CA SER A 287 -41.13 16.42 13.45
C SER A 287 -41.45 17.61 12.53
N SER A 288 -40.53 17.99 11.65
CA SER A 288 -40.79 18.48 10.28
C SER A 288 -39.48 18.98 9.66
N THR A 289 -38.89 18.24 8.71
CA THR A 289 -38.89 18.48 7.24
C THR A 289 -38.12 19.71 6.76
N SER A 290 -37.10 19.50 5.91
CA SER A 290 -37.04 19.98 4.51
C SER A 290 -35.60 19.92 3.95
N GLY A 291 -35.40 19.08 2.93
CA GLY A 291 -34.57 19.47 1.78
C GLY A 291 -35.48 20.10 0.71
N PRO A 292 -35.08 20.23 -0.56
CA PRO A 292 -33.78 19.97 -1.20
C PRO A 292 -33.24 21.21 -1.97
N ASP A 293 -32.05 21.15 -2.59
CA ASP A 293 -31.98 21.42 -4.03
C ASP A 293 -30.65 21.03 -4.69
N ILE A 294 -30.81 20.45 -5.88
CA ILE A 294 -29.80 19.85 -6.75
C ILE A 294 -29.54 20.84 -7.88
N ALA A 295 -28.30 21.28 -8.06
CA ALA A 295 -27.89 21.99 -9.27
C ALA A 295 -26.94 21.13 -10.11
N ARG A 296 -27.45 20.70 -11.27
CA ARG A 296 -26.75 20.01 -12.35
C ARG A 296 -25.75 20.96 -13.02
N LEU A 297 -24.51 20.50 -13.26
CA LEU A 297 -23.60 21.14 -14.20
C LEU A 297 -23.48 20.28 -15.46
N ALA A 298 -23.81 20.90 -16.60
CA ALA A 298 -23.80 20.29 -17.93
C ALA A 298 -22.38 20.22 -18.50
N VAL A 299 -22.09 19.10 -19.15
CA VAL A 299 -20.89 18.83 -19.95
C VAL A 299 -21.06 19.48 -21.32
N LEU A 300 -20.11 20.33 -21.70
CA LEU A 300 -19.97 20.82 -23.08
C LEU A 300 -18.86 20.02 -23.78
N SER A 301 -19.23 19.19 -24.74
CA SER A 301 -18.32 18.50 -25.65
C SER A 301 -18.03 19.40 -26.85
N LEU A 302 -16.76 19.72 -27.09
CA LEU A 302 -16.31 20.39 -28.31
C LEU A 302 -15.67 19.36 -29.25
N ALA A 303 -16.31 19.14 -30.40
CA ALA A 303 -15.77 18.33 -31.49
C ALA A 303 -14.77 19.16 -32.32
N LEU A 304 -13.57 18.63 -32.53
CA LEU A 304 -12.57 19.21 -33.43
C LEU A 304 -12.76 18.59 -34.83
N VAL A 305 -12.94 19.47 -35.82
CA VAL A 305 -13.04 19.14 -37.25
C VAL A 305 -11.64 18.92 -37.83
N VAL A 306 -11.47 17.81 -38.53
CA VAL A 306 -10.31 17.51 -39.38
C VAL A 306 -10.47 18.27 -40.70
N VAL A 307 -9.48 19.08 -41.07
CA VAL A 307 -9.32 19.59 -42.44
C VAL A 307 -8.01 19.06 -42.99
N SER A 308 -8.11 18.27 -44.05
CA SER A 308 -7.00 17.83 -44.88
C SER A 308 -6.54 18.95 -45.80
N LEU A 309 -5.23 19.18 -45.85
CA LEU A 309 -4.46 19.63 -47.00
C LEU A 309 -3.07 19.01 -46.91
#